data_AF-A0A5J9SWX1-F1
#
_entry.id   AF-A0A5J9SWX1-F1
#
_cell.length_a   1.000
_cell.length_b   1.000
_cell.length_c   1.000
_cell.angle_alpha   90.00
_cell.angle_beta   90.00
_cell.angle_gamma   90.00
#
_symmetry.space_group_name_H-M   'P 1'
#
loop_
_entity.id
_entity.type
_entity.pdbx_description
1 polymer ?
#
loop_
_entity_poly.entity_id
_entity_poly.type
_entity_poly.pdbx_seq_one_letter_code
_entity_poly.pdbx_strand_id
1 'polypeptide(L)'
;LNSPQTFSTSSSSCLLSVPKVPIQTSNSFHIPIQTSGRSKGKSIDEPPFRPHPPLIRSAPSIQWRPLAVEAQEYISSSSFPPLSEEERRLNTPVVITCNEQRREVSVGQNIANKQIDRTFLFDKVLGPKSRQHDVFNHAIVPLVNENGELPSDAGVIPRGLEEEVVSSADEIYRILEKGSAKRKTAETLLNKQSSRSHSIFSITIHIKECTLEGKEMIKSGKLNLVDLAGSENVSRAELAKREKSTRVFLHLGMSLILLLSTLDTYHTELYAAREKNGVYIPREQYVADEAEKKAMSEKLDRLEVVLESKDKKKMQETECALANLEERYLQANDTIKEKQYLIENFLKSEKVLVDEAQKLQSELENTAGDLSGLFSKLERKGNIEDANKSIVQQFHSKLTEDMNLLHRTVSTSVSKQESQLKSLEEGMQSFVSSKGKVTGELKEHVRKLKETFNSRIAQLHGLAKELELKSQLSFEKINSQVITHTSDLDDCMKGLLVDVDQSLSELQMGFLGKN
;
A
#
# COMPACT_ATOMS: atom_id res chain seq x y z
N LEU A 1 -44.54 -5.29 -20.21
CA LEU A 1 -45.53 -5.20 -19.12
C LEU A 1 -44.75 -5.04 -17.82
N ASN A 2 -44.62 -3.91 -17.13
CA ASN A 2 -45.13 -2.56 -17.28
C ASN A 2 -44.12 -1.63 -16.57
N SER A 3 -43.69 -0.59 -17.26
CA SER A 3 -43.38 0.71 -16.66
C SER A 3 -44.69 1.37 -16.17
N PRO A 4 -44.66 2.39 -15.30
CA PRO A 4 -44.36 3.78 -15.72
C PRO A 4 -43.42 4.51 -14.72
N GLN A 5 -42.33 5.16 -15.13
CA GLN A 5 -42.24 6.53 -15.67
C GLN A 5 -43.12 7.59 -14.98
N THR A 6 -42.48 8.46 -14.19
CA THR A 6 -42.69 9.93 -14.28
C THR A 6 -41.35 10.65 -14.09
N PHE A 7 -41.15 11.68 -14.92
CA PHE A 7 -39.98 12.55 -15.08
C PHE A 7 -40.04 13.74 -14.10
N SER A 8 -38.87 14.26 -13.67
CA SER A 8 -38.56 15.70 -13.83
C SER A 8 -37.06 16.00 -13.59
N THR A 9 -36.38 16.29 -14.70
CA THR A 9 -35.38 17.36 -14.95
C THR A 9 -34.15 17.54 -14.04
N SER A 10 -33.01 17.47 -14.73
CA SER A 10 -31.62 17.79 -14.40
C SER A 10 -31.36 19.17 -13.77
N SER A 11 -30.44 19.19 -12.80
CA SER A 11 -29.48 20.28 -12.58
C SER A 11 -28.16 19.70 -12.09
N SER A 12 -27.12 19.79 -12.91
CA SER A 12 -25.77 19.34 -12.65
C SER A 12 -25.08 20.24 -11.61
N SER A 13 -24.49 19.66 -10.56
CA SER A 13 -23.47 20.33 -9.75
C SER A 13 -22.34 19.35 -9.43
N CYS A 14 -21.20 19.59 -10.08
CA CYS A 14 -19.95 18.85 -9.88
C CYS A 14 -19.47 18.95 -8.43
N LEU A 15 -19.26 17.77 -7.84
CA LEU A 15 -18.40 17.55 -6.68
C LEU A 15 -16.95 17.73 -7.11
N LEU A 16 -16.19 18.56 -6.41
CA LEU A 16 -14.73 18.53 -6.41
C LEU A 16 -14.24 18.24 -5.00
N SER A 17 -13.72 17.02 -4.88
CA SER A 17 -12.97 16.46 -3.76
C SER A 17 -11.74 17.31 -3.43
N VAL A 18 -11.47 17.53 -2.14
CA VAL A 18 -10.19 18.04 -1.64
C VAL A 18 -9.57 16.93 -0.77
N PRO A 19 -8.27 16.59 -0.92
CA PRO A 19 -7.69 15.37 -0.38
C PRO A 19 -7.39 15.46 1.12
N LYS A 20 -7.69 14.37 1.83
CA LYS A 20 -7.19 14.05 3.18
C LYS A 20 -5.70 13.76 3.13
N VAL A 21 -4.92 14.38 4.02
CA VAL A 21 -3.55 13.94 4.37
C VAL A 21 -3.61 13.37 5.80
N PRO A 22 -2.97 12.21 6.09
CA PRO A 22 -3.17 11.49 7.33
C PRO A 22 -2.23 11.99 8.44
N ILE A 23 -2.76 12.16 9.66
CA ILE A 23 -1.95 12.35 10.87
C ILE A 23 -1.98 11.04 11.65
N GLN A 24 -0.84 10.35 11.72
CA GLN A 24 -0.64 9.21 12.61
C GLN A 24 -0.29 9.71 14.02
N THR A 25 -0.97 9.14 15.01
CA THR A 25 -0.77 9.32 16.45
C THR A 25 0.30 8.38 17.00
N SER A 26 1.16 8.87 17.91
CA SER A 26 1.86 8.18 19.03
C SER A 26 3.01 9.10 19.48
N ASN A 27 3.44 9.28 20.73
CA ASN A 27 3.26 8.60 22.01
C ASN A 27 3.45 9.61 23.17
N SER A 28 2.84 9.26 24.30
CA SER A 28 3.01 9.79 25.66
C SER A 28 4.42 9.58 26.28
N PHE A 29 4.94 10.53 27.09
CA PHE A 29 5.20 10.40 28.55
C PHE A 29 6.25 11.39 29.14
N HIS A 30 5.91 11.87 30.36
CA HIS A 30 6.68 12.29 31.55
C HIS A 30 7.87 13.28 31.51
N ILE A 31 7.68 14.38 32.25
CA ILE A 31 8.71 15.25 32.85
C ILE A 31 8.78 14.95 34.36
N PRO A 32 9.96 14.82 34.99
CA PRO A 32 10.11 14.91 36.43
C PRO A 32 10.32 16.36 36.88
N ILE A 33 9.61 16.71 37.95
CA ILE A 33 9.71 17.96 38.71
C ILE A 33 11.03 17.97 39.49
N GLN A 34 11.75 19.09 39.46
CA GLN A 34 12.70 19.43 40.51
C GLN A 34 12.56 20.90 40.91
N THR A 35 12.18 21.09 42.18
CA THR A 35 12.05 22.36 42.89
C THR A 35 13.37 22.74 43.55
N SER A 36 13.77 24.01 43.47
CA SER A 36 14.57 24.72 44.47
C SER A 36 14.33 26.22 44.24
N GLY A 37 14.30 27.13 45.21
CA GLY A 37 14.84 27.09 46.57
C GLY A 37 15.41 28.49 46.83
N ARG A 38 14.66 29.28 47.59
CA ARG A 38 14.87 30.67 48.02
C ARG A 38 16.22 30.89 48.75
N SER A 39 16.85 32.06 48.56
CA SER A 39 17.66 32.70 49.61
C SER A 39 17.73 34.24 49.44
N LYS A 40 17.88 34.94 50.58
CA LYS A 40 17.78 36.39 50.82
C LYS A 40 19.16 37.00 51.14
N GLY A 41 19.32 38.32 50.93
CA GLY A 41 20.22 39.23 51.66
C GLY A 41 20.18 40.65 51.06
N LYS A 42 19.51 41.66 51.66
CA LYS A 42 19.98 42.70 52.63
C LYS A 42 21.14 43.57 52.09
N SER A 43 20.95 44.83 51.64
CA SER A 43 20.59 46.12 52.29
C SER A 43 21.76 46.86 52.97
N ILE A 44 22.08 48.09 52.54
CA ILE A 44 22.63 49.20 53.34
C ILE A 44 22.13 50.55 52.76
N ASP A 45 21.74 51.45 53.68
CA ASP A 45 21.05 52.75 53.56
C ASP A 45 21.97 53.97 53.29
N GLU A 46 21.42 55.04 52.67
CA GLU A 46 21.22 56.37 53.30
C GLU A 46 20.56 57.42 52.33
N PRO A 47 19.56 58.21 52.78
CA PRO A 47 19.06 59.46 52.17
C PRO A 47 19.52 60.68 53.02
N PRO A 48 18.98 61.94 52.96
CA PRO A 48 17.97 62.54 52.08
C PRO A 48 18.35 63.95 51.54
N PHE A 49 17.61 64.49 50.56
CA PHE A 49 17.28 65.94 50.52
C PHE A 49 16.06 66.18 49.64
N ARG A 50 15.10 66.94 50.18
CA ARG A 50 13.85 67.36 49.52
C ARG A 50 13.77 68.88 49.60
N PRO A 51 13.32 69.56 48.53
CA PRO A 51 12.31 70.59 48.72
C PRO A 51 11.12 70.46 47.76
N HIS A 52 9.95 70.87 48.26
CA HIS A 52 8.67 71.04 47.55
C HIS A 52 8.62 72.42 46.82
N PRO A 53 7.48 72.84 46.21
CA PRO A 53 7.15 72.76 44.78
C PRO A 53 7.11 74.16 44.09
N PRO A 54 6.91 74.23 42.76
CA PRO A 54 5.85 75.15 42.31
C PRO A 54 4.95 74.58 41.22
N LEU A 55 3.74 75.12 41.25
CA LEU A 55 2.58 74.85 40.41
C LEU A 55 2.74 75.38 38.97
N ILE A 56 2.39 74.50 38.02
CA ILE A 56 1.59 74.71 36.80
C ILE A 56 2.03 75.84 35.85
N ARG A 57 2.59 75.44 34.71
CA ARG A 57 2.17 75.94 33.40
C ARG A 57 2.15 74.79 32.38
N SER A 58 1.03 74.72 31.68
CA SER A 58 0.67 73.79 30.60
C SER A 58 1.83 73.50 29.63
N ALA A 59 2.25 72.23 29.57
CA ALA A 59 3.18 71.74 28.56
C ALA A 59 2.43 71.42 27.25
N PRO A 60 2.98 71.83 26.09
CA PRO A 60 2.42 71.52 24.79
C PRO A 60 2.70 70.07 24.36
N SER A 61 1.81 69.56 23.54
CA SER A 61 1.81 68.30 22.79
C SER A 61 3.19 67.63 22.65
N ILE A 62 3.34 66.49 23.33
CA ILE A 62 4.47 65.58 23.15
C ILE A 62 4.42 65.06 21.71
N GLN A 63 5.35 65.54 20.90
CA GLN A 63 5.77 64.92 19.65
C GLN A 63 6.41 63.57 19.99
N TRP A 64 5.80 62.47 19.56
CA TRP A 64 6.46 61.18 19.51
C TRP A 64 7.60 61.24 18.48
N ARG A 65 8.85 61.25 18.95
CA ARG A 65 9.99 60.78 18.15
C ARG A 65 9.97 59.25 18.18
N PRO A 66 10.09 58.54 17.04
CA PRO A 66 10.31 57.10 17.07
C PRO A 66 11.73 56.81 17.56
N LEU A 67 11.84 56.14 18.71
CA LEU A 67 13.02 55.38 19.09
C LEU A 67 12.89 53.97 18.50
N ALA A 68 14.00 53.44 17.98
CA ALA A 68 14.23 52.05 17.58
C ALA A 68 13.39 51.51 16.41
N VAL A 69 14.09 51.35 15.28
CA VAL A 69 13.66 50.55 14.12
C VAL A 69 13.93 49.09 14.48
N GLU A 70 12.93 48.40 15.03
CA GLU A 70 12.82 46.94 14.92
C GLU A 70 11.90 46.65 13.74
N ALA A 71 12.29 45.71 12.88
CA ALA A 71 11.55 45.33 11.69
C ALA A 71 10.23 44.64 12.05
N GLN A 72 9.21 45.42 12.37
CA GLN A 72 7.83 45.03 12.17
C GLN A 72 7.45 45.43 10.76
N GLU A 73 7.22 44.46 9.87
CA GLU A 73 6.60 44.74 8.58
C GLU A 73 5.18 45.26 8.81
N TYR A 74 4.99 46.57 8.68
CA TYR A 74 3.68 47.20 8.65
C TYR A 74 3.21 47.29 7.20
N ILE A 75 2.42 46.33 6.73
CA ILE A 75 1.72 46.45 5.44
C ILE A 75 0.62 47.51 5.59
N SER A 76 0.80 48.68 4.96
CA SER A 76 -0.21 49.74 4.92
C SER A 76 -1.28 49.42 3.87
N SER A 77 -2.22 48.54 4.22
CA SER A 77 -3.37 48.18 3.38
C SER A 77 -4.60 48.99 3.75
N SER A 78 -5.31 49.51 2.73
CA SER A 78 -6.59 50.20 2.92
C SER A 78 -7.73 49.40 2.29
N SER A 79 -8.76 49.10 3.10
CA SER A 79 -9.98 48.42 2.67
C SER A 79 -11.21 49.30 2.97
N PHE A 80 -12.15 49.35 2.04
CA PHE A 80 -13.37 50.14 2.17
C PHE A 80 -14.61 49.23 2.09
N PRO A 81 -15.47 49.20 3.12
CA PRO A 81 -16.68 48.39 3.08
C PRO A 81 -17.68 48.93 2.04
N PRO A 82 -18.53 48.07 1.44
CA PRO A 82 -19.64 48.52 0.61
C PRO A 82 -20.69 49.26 1.45
N LEU A 83 -21.44 50.17 0.82
CA LEU A 83 -22.56 50.85 1.47
C LEU A 83 -23.56 49.85 2.04
N SER A 84 -23.91 50.03 3.31
CA SER A 84 -24.98 49.28 3.96
C SER A 84 -26.33 49.52 3.29
N GLU A 85 -27.27 48.61 3.50
CA GLU A 85 -28.62 48.69 2.90
C GLU A 85 -29.37 49.95 3.36
N GLU A 86 -29.09 50.42 4.59
CA GLU A 86 -29.65 51.64 5.16
C GLU A 86 -29.05 52.91 4.52
N GLU A 87 -27.74 52.95 4.30
CA GLU A 87 -27.06 54.07 3.61
C GLU A 87 -27.44 54.17 2.13
N ARG A 88 -27.68 53.03 1.48
CA ARG A 88 -28.18 52.97 0.10
C ARG A 88 -29.61 53.51 0.01
N ARG A 89 -30.45 53.21 1.00
CA ARG A 89 -31.81 53.76 1.11
C ARG A 89 -31.82 55.27 1.33
N LEU A 90 -30.82 55.80 2.04
CA LEU A 90 -30.64 57.23 2.31
C LEU A 90 -29.93 58.00 1.17
N ASN A 91 -29.56 57.31 0.09
CA ASN A 91 -28.89 57.88 -1.08
C ASN A 91 -27.62 58.68 -0.72
N THR A 92 -26.84 58.17 0.25
CA THR A 92 -25.63 58.82 0.74
C THR A 92 -24.61 58.98 -0.40
N PRO A 93 -24.08 60.20 -0.64
CA PRO A 93 -23.14 60.43 -1.73
C PRO A 93 -21.82 59.68 -1.49
N VAL A 94 -21.40 58.90 -2.49
CA VAL A 94 -20.12 58.18 -2.47
C VAL A 94 -19.00 59.18 -2.80
N VAL A 95 -18.23 59.55 -1.79
CA VAL A 95 -17.12 60.53 -1.90
C VAL A 95 -15.75 59.89 -2.07
N ILE A 96 -15.68 58.56 -2.15
CA ILE A 96 -14.43 57.79 -2.24
C ILE A 96 -14.45 56.90 -3.49
N THR A 97 -13.41 57.00 -4.30
CA THR A 97 -13.17 56.15 -5.47
C THR A 97 -11.85 55.41 -5.30
N CYS A 98 -11.87 54.09 -5.46
CA CYS A 98 -10.67 53.25 -5.32
C CYS A 98 -10.23 52.75 -6.69
N ASN A 99 -8.93 52.88 -7.00
CA ASN A 99 -8.29 52.28 -8.16
C ASN A 99 -7.26 51.25 -7.71
N GLU A 100 -7.64 49.98 -7.78
CA GLU A 100 -6.82 48.86 -7.31
C GLU A 100 -5.57 48.65 -8.17
N GLN A 101 -5.64 48.90 -9.49
CA GLN A 101 -4.51 48.72 -10.41
C GLN A 101 -3.43 49.79 -10.20
N ARG A 102 -3.85 51.03 -9.92
CA ARG A 102 -2.95 52.15 -9.65
C ARG A 102 -2.54 52.25 -8.19
N ARG A 103 -3.15 51.45 -7.30
CA ARG A 103 -2.99 51.51 -5.84
C ARG A 103 -3.32 52.89 -5.27
N GLU A 104 -4.32 53.53 -5.85
CA GLU A 104 -4.73 54.89 -5.53
C GLU A 104 -6.14 54.92 -4.92
N VAL A 105 -6.34 55.77 -3.92
CA VAL A 105 -7.66 56.11 -3.38
C VAL A 105 -7.88 57.60 -3.56
N SER A 106 -8.92 57.95 -4.29
CA SER A 106 -9.33 59.33 -4.53
C SER A 106 -10.53 59.68 -3.66
N VAL A 107 -10.41 60.73 -2.84
CA VAL A 107 -11.49 61.30 -2.06
C VAL A 107 -11.93 62.58 -2.76
N GLY A 108 -13.13 62.57 -3.31
CA GLY A 108 -13.76 63.72 -3.95
C GLY A 108 -14.78 64.34 -3.02
N GLN A 109 -14.51 65.55 -2.52
CA GLN A 109 -15.44 66.31 -1.72
C GLN A 109 -15.85 67.60 -2.44
N ASN A 110 -17.15 67.80 -2.62
CA ASN A 110 -17.70 69.03 -3.16
C ASN A 110 -18.14 69.93 -1.99
N ILE A 111 -17.39 71.02 -1.75
CA ILE A 111 -17.73 72.03 -0.75
C ILE A 111 -17.82 73.38 -1.49
N ALA A 112 -18.97 74.05 -1.40
CA ALA A 112 -19.20 75.39 -1.95
C ALA A 112 -18.79 75.55 -3.44
N ASN A 113 -19.24 74.64 -4.31
CA ASN A 113 -18.98 74.62 -5.76
C ASN A 113 -17.49 74.52 -6.16
N LYS A 114 -16.62 74.08 -5.25
CA LYS A 114 -15.23 73.75 -5.55
C LYS A 114 -15.01 72.25 -5.29
N GLN A 115 -14.72 71.50 -6.35
CA GLN A 115 -14.38 70.09 -6.25
C GLN A 115 -12.96 69.95 -5.71
N ILE A 116 -12.81 69.34 -4.54
CA ILE A 116 -11.53 69.01 -3.95
C ILE A 116 -11.34 67.51 -4.09
N ASP A 117 -10.51 67.13 -5.05
CA ASP A 117 -10.09 65.75 -5.23
C ASP A 117 -8.68 65.57 -4.63
N ARG A 118 -8.57 64.67 -3.66
CA ARG A 118 -7.26 64.23 -3.14
C ARG A 118 -7.06 62.77 -3.46
N THR A 119 -5.94 62.45 -4.10
CA THR A 119 -5.53 61.08 -4.38
C THR A 119 -4.39 60.69 -3.45
N PHE A 120 -4.53 59.54 -2.81
CA PHE A 120 -3.55 58.94 -1.91
C PHE A 120 -3.05 57.63 -2.50
N LEU A 121 -1.74 57.41 -2.43
CA LEU A 121 -1.11 56.17 -2.89
C LEU A 121 -0.89 55.24 -1.69
N PHE A 122 -1.17 53.95 -1.88
CA PHE A 122 -0.96 52.91 -0.87
C PHE A 122 -0.17 51.74 -1.45
N ASP A 123 0.32 50.86 -0.59
CA ASP A 123 1.01 49.63 -1.01
C ASP A 123 0.02 48.64 -1.66
N LYS A 124 -1.20 48.57 -1.12
CA LYS A 124 -2.33 47.83 -1.68
C LYS A 124 -3.64 48.54 -1.38
N VAL A 125 -4.49 48.67 -2.39
CA VAL A 125 -5.86 49.20 -2.27
C VAL A 125 -6.84 48.07 -2.58
N LEU A 126 -7.80 47.85 -1.69
CA LEU A 126 -8.90 46.90 -1.86
C LEU A 126 -10.22 47.67 -1.88
N GLY A 127 -10.89 47.67 -3.02
CA GLY A 127 -12.14 48.37 -3.20
C GLY A 127 -13.33 47.64 -2.58
N PRO A 128 -14.53 48.26 -2.61
CA PRO A 128 -15.75 47.67 -2.05
C PRO A 128 -16.25 46.41 -2.79
N LYS A 129 -15.63 46.05 -3.92
CA LYS A 129 -15.89 44.80 -4.65
C LYS A 129 -14.98 43.64 -4.21
N SER A 130 -13.91 43.92 -3.46
CA SER A 130 -13.00 42.90 -2.97
C SER A 130 -13.72 42.00 -1.95
N ARG A 131 -13.47 40.69 -2.02
CA ARG A 131 -14.05 39.69 -1.12
C ARG A 131 -13.07 39.37 0.00
N GLN A 132 -13.54 38.69 1.06
CA GLN A 132 -12.70 38.31 2.20
C GLN A 132 -11.46 37.50 1.80
N HIS A 133 -11.57 36.62 0.80
CA HIS A 133 -10.42 35.86 0.30
C HIS A 133 -9.33 36.73 -0.35
N ASP A 134 -9.69 37.89 -0.92
CA ASP A 134 -8.74 38.80 -1.57
C ASP A 134 -7.90 39.52 -0.52
N VAL A 135 -8.53 39.92 0.59
CA VAL A 135 -7.87 40.49 1.77
C VAL A 135 -6.94 39.46 2.39
N PHE A 136 -7.43 38.23 2.60
CA PHE A 136 -6.63 37.15 3.20
C PHE A 136 -5.38 36.85 2.36
N ASN A 137 -5.54 36.66 1.04
CA ASN A 137 -4.43 36.30 0.17
C ASN A 137 -3.38 37.40 0.03
N HIS A 138 -3.78 38.67 0.05
CA HIS A 138 -2.84 39.77 -0.16
C HIS A 138 -2.21 40.29 1.13
N ALA A 139 -2.92 40.23 2.26
CA ALA A 139 -2.44 40.81 3.52
C ALA A 139 -1.96 39.75 4.52
N ILE A 140 -2.54 38.55 4.53
CA ILE A 140 -2.28 37.54 5.56
C ILE A 140 -1.34 36.44 5.07
N VAL A 141 -1.53 35.93 3.85
CA VAL A 141 -0.70 34.84 3.30
C VAL A 141 0.80 35.17 3.27
N PRO A 142 1.25 36.39 2.89
CA PRO A 142 2.67 36.74 2.96
C PRO A 142 3.24 36.66 4.37
N LEU A 143 2.48 37.11 5.39
CA LEU A 143 2.88 37.11 6.80
C LEU A 143 2.91 35.70 7.41
N VAL A 144 2.07 34.78 6.93
CA VAL A 144 2.01 33.39 7.40
C VAL A 144 3.10 32.53 6.75
N ASN A 145 3.50 32.85 5.53
CA ASN A 145 4.48 32.08 4.75
C ASN A 145 5.92 32.63 4.86
N GLU A 146 6.12 33.75 5.54
CA GLU A 146 7.46 34.27 5.79
C GLU A 146 8.21 33.35 6.76
N ASN A 147 9.28 32.72 6.26
CA ASN A 147 10.18 31.86 7.05
C ASN A 147 11.14 32.70 7.92
N GLY A 148 10.59 33.66 8.67
CA GLY A 148 11.37 34.47 9.59
C GLY A 148 11.73 33.67 10.83
N GLU A 149 13.03 33.42 11.06
CA GLU A 149 13.54 33.16 12.40
C GLU A 149 13.31 34.42 13.23
N LEU A 150 12.19 34.48 13.95
CA LEU A 150 11.96 35.52 14.93
C LEU A 150 12.94 35.29 16.09
N PRO A 151 13.77 36.29 16.44
CA PRO A 151 14.56 36.23 17.66
C PRO A 151 13.60 35.99 18.83
N SER A 152 13.88 34.97 19.62
CA SER A 152 13.21 34.73 20.89
C SER A 152 13.62 35.81 21.89
N ASP A 153 13.07 37.01 21.75
CA ASP A 153 13.23 38.05 22.76
C ASP A 153 11.93 38.32 23.51
N ALA A 154 12.11 38.55 24.81
CA ALA A 154 11.12 38.45 25.84
C ALA A 154 10.09 39.59 25.79
N GLY A 155 8.99 39.38 25.05
CA GLY A 155 7.80 40.21 25.17
C GLY A 155 7.17 40.08 26.56
N VAL A 156 6.77 41.20 27.16
CA VAL A 156 6.07 41.24 28.46
C VAL A 156 4.76 40.45 28.36
N ILE A 157 4.67 39.30 29.05
CA ILE A 157 3.44 38.51 29.18
C ILE A 157 2.57 39.16 30.27
N PRO A 158 1.36 39.68 29.96
CA PRO A 158 0.44 40.19 30.96
C PRO A 158 0.03 39.05 31.91
N ARG A 159 0.17 39.25 33.23
CA ARG A 159 -0.28 38.25 34.22
C ARG A 159 -1.81 38.14 34.18
N GLY A 160 -2.32 36.93 33.98
CA GLY A 160 -3.77 36.62 34.06
C GLY A 160 -4.47 36.34 32.73
N LEU A 161 -3.73 36.16 31.63
CA LEU A 161 -4.30 35.66 30.38
C LEU A 161 -4.33 34.12 30.38
N GLU A 162 -5.43 33.54 29.88
CA GLU A 162 -5.63 32.09 29.72
C GLU A 162 -5.23 31.71 28.29
N GLU A 163 -4.24 30.82 28.14
CA GLU A 163 -3.85 30.24 26.84
C GLU A 163 -4.39 28.81 26.76
N GLU A 164 -5.14 28.51 25.69
CA GLU A 164 -5.79 27.22 25.48
C GLU A 164 -5.13 26.51 24.29
N VAL A 165 -4.61 25.30 24.51
CA VAL A 165 -3.99 24.49 23.44
C VAL A 165 -5.09 23.90 22.58
N VAL A 166 -5.00 24.12 21.27
CA VAL A 166 -5.97 23.66 20.28
C VAL A 166 -5.33 22.61 19.37
N SER A 167 -6.09 21.56 19.07
CA SER A 167 -5.65 20.46 18.20
C SER A 167 -6.38 20.46 16.85
N SER A 168 -7.38 21.31 16.66
CA SER A 168 -8.16 21.41 15.41
C SER A 168 -8.66 22.83 15.14
N ALA A 169 -8.98 23.10 13.86
CA ALA A 169 -9.60 24.37 13.46
C ALA A 169 -10.96 24.59 14.12
N ASP A 170 -11.74 23.53 14.33
CA ASP A 170 -13.06 23.61 14.98
C ASP A 170 -12.97 24.06 16.44
N GLU A 171 -11.93 23.64 17.16
CA GLU A 171 -11.66 24.13 18.52
C GLU A 171 -11.34 25.63 18.54
N ILE A 172 -10.60 26.12 17.55
CA ILE A 172 -10.31 27.56 17.40
C ILE A 172 -11.61 28.34 17.22
N TYR A 173 -12.50 27.89 16.33
CA TYR A 173 -13.81 28.54 16.13
C TYR A 173 -14.65 28.56 17.41
N ARG A 174 -14.66 27.47 18.19
CA ARG A 174 -15.37 27.40 19.47
C ARG A 174 -14.82 28.38 20.51
N ILE A 175 -13.50 28.53 20.59
CA ILE A 175 -12.86 29.49 21.51
C ILE A 175 -13.17 30.93 21.07
N LEU A 176 -13.14 31.20 19.77
CA LEU A 176 -13.50 32.50 19.21
C LEU A 176 -14.95 32.88 19.54
N GLU A 177 -15.88 31.94 19.39
CA GLU A 177 -17.30 32.14 19.69
C GLU A 177 -17.52 32.38 21.21
N LYS A 178 -16.86 31.59 22.06
CA LYS A 178 -16.83 31.78 23.52
C LYS A 178 -16.27 33.16 23.91
N GLY A 179 -15.21 33.62 23.24
CA GLY A 179 -14.61 34.95 23.43
C GLY A 179 -15.55 36.09 22.98
N SER A 180 -16.18 35.93 21.82
CA SER A 180 -17.17 36.88 21.29
C SER A 180 -18.42 37.00 22.18
N ALA A 181 -18.89 35.87 22.73
CA ALA A 181 -20.00 35.86 23.68
C ALA A 181 -19.66 36.58 24.99
N LYS A 182 -18.43 36.43 25.50
CA LYS A 182 -17.95 37.20 26.67
C LYS A 182 -17.83 38.70 26.37
N ARG A 183 -17.44 39.09 25.13
CA ARG A 183 -17.36 40.49 24.69
C ARG A 183 -18.71 41.23 24.71
N LYS A 184 -19.83 40.51 24.53
CA LYS A 184 -21.19 41.11 24.46
C LYS A 184 -21.74 41.68 25.78
N THR A 185 -21.05 41.58 26.91
CA THR A 185 -21.63 41.85 28.24
C THR A 185 -21.54 43.30 28.76
N ALA A 186 -21.10 44.29 27.96
CA ALA A 186 -21.06 45.70 28.38
C ALA A 186 -21.93 46.61 27.48
N GLU A 187 -23.26 46.58 27.67
CA GLU A 187 -24.19 47.48 26.97
C GLU A 187 -24.37 48.83 27.70
N THR A 188 -24.34 49.93 26.95
CA THR A 188 -24.98 51.21 27.33
C THR A 188 -25.94 51.64 26.21
N LEU A 189 -27.03 52.30 26.60
CA LEU A 189 -28.27 52.61 25.84
C LEU A 189 -28.14 53.39 24.50
N LEU A 190 -26.94 53.55 23.93
CA LEU A 190 -26.74 54.39 22.73
C LEU A 190 -25.85 53.77 21.63
N ASN A 191 -25.53 52.48 21.70
CA ASN A 191 -24.97 51.78 20.53
C ASN A 191 -25.15 50.26 20.68
N LYS A 192 -25.91 49.63 19.76
CA LYS A 192 -26.30 48.21 19.88
C LYS A 192 -25.21 47.23 19.39
N GLN A 193 -23.99 47.69 19.14
CA GLN A 193 -22.91 46.83 18.63
C GLN A 193 -21.51 47.40 18.97
N SER A 194 -20.82 46.71 19.89
CA SER A 194 -19.36 46.65 20.18
C SER A 194 -18.40 47.85 20.00
N SER A 195 -18.83 49.11 19.86
CA SER A 195 -17.94 50.22 19.43
C SER A 195 -16.88 50.70 20.43
N ARG A 196 -16.75 50.10 21.62
CA ARG A 196 -15.93 50.66 22.73
C ARG A 196 -14.86 49.74 23.31
N SER A 197 -14.71 48.51 22.81
CA SER A 197 -13.72 47.55 23.32
C SER A 197 -12.76 47.11 22.22
N HIS A 198 -11.45 47.30 22.40
CA HIS A 198 -10.44 46.66 21.57
C HIS A 198 -10.37 45.17 21.88
N SER A 199 -10.20 44.31 20.88
CA SER A 199 -9.97 42.87 21.07
C SER A 199 -8.63 42.47 20.50
N ILE A 200 -7.83 41.73 21.27
CA ILE A 200 -6.57 41.17 20.82
C ILE A 200 -6.71 39.65 20.92
N PHE A 201 -6.59 38.96 19.79
CA PHE A 201 -6.60 37.51 19.71
C PHE A 201 -5.23 37.03 19.22
N SER A 202 -4.49 36.37 20.09
CA SER A 202 -3.13 35.91 19.80
C SER A 202 -3.14 34.41 19.52
N ILE A 203 -2.53 34.00 18.41
CA ILE A 203 -2.29 32.61 18.04
C ILE A 203 -0.78 32.38 18.10
N THR A 204 -0.35 31.45 18.95
CA THR A 204 1.06 31.03 19.00
C THR A 204 1.16 29.64 18.37
N ILE A 205 2.01 29.49 17.36
CA ILE A 205 2.27 28.25 16.65
C ILE A 205 3.67 27.77 17.03
N HIS A 206 3.78 26.51 17.44
CA HIS A 206 5.04 25.83 17.64
C HIS A 206 5.18 24.73 16.59
N ILE A 207 6.22 24.82 15.76
CA ILE A 207 6.53 23.84 14.70
C ILE A 207 7.80 23.13 15.11
N LYS A 208 7.75 21.80 15.21
CA LYS A 208 8.92 20.96 15.47
C LYS A 208 9.38 20.34 14.15
N GLU A 209 10.58 20.69 13.72
CA GLU A 209 11.21 20.18 12.50
C GLU A 209 12.47 19.37 12.85
N CYS A 210 12.67 18.22 12.20
CA CYS A 210 13.94 17.50 12.26
C CYS A 210 14.78 17.91 11.05
N THR A 211 15.98 18.46 11.29
CA THR A 211 16.90 18.78 10.21
C THR A 211 17.45 17.50 9.57
N LEU A 212 18.01 17.61 8.36
CA LEU A 212 18.64 16.50 7.64
C LEU A 212 19.80 15.83 8.41
N GLU A 213 20.32 16.50 9.44
CA GLU A 213 21.36 16.01 10.36
C GLU A 213 20.79 15.28 11.60
N GLY A 214 19.48 15.09 11.68
CA GLY A 214 18.81 14.43 12.81
C GLY A 214 18.65 15.30 14.06
N LYS A 215 18.89 16.61 13.95
CA LYS A 215 18.74 17.56 15.05
C LYS A 215 17.32 18.11 15.08
N GLU A 216 16.66 18.00 16.23
CA GLU A 216 15.34 18.60 16.43
C GLU A 216 15.47 20.12 16.62
N MET A 217 14.69 20.87 15.84
CA MET A 217 14.56 22.32 15.92
C MET A 217 13.09 22.66 16.19
N ILE A 218 12.84 23.58 17.13
CA ILE A 218 11.50 24.09 17.40
C ILE A 218 11.46 25.55 16.92
N LYS A 219 10.64 25.81 15.91
CA LYS A 219 10.28 27.15 15.47
C LYS A 219 9.02 27.59 16.20
N SER A 220 8.98 28.84 16.65
CA SER A 220 7.78 29.43 17.24
C SER A 220 7.43 30.72 16.53
N GLY A 221 6.17 30.86 16.14
CA GLY A 221 5.62 32.08 15.56
C GLY A 221 4.41 32.53 16.35
N LYS A 222 4.23 33.85 16.53
CA LYS A 222 3.07 34.41 17.22
C LYS A 222 2.37 35.43 16.33
N LEU A 223 1.12 35.13 15.96
CA LEU A 223 0.24 35.99 15.18
C LEU A 223 -0.73 36.71 16.12
N ASN A 224 -0.80 38.04 16.05
CA ASN A 224 -1.75 38.84 16.83
C ASN A 224 -2.80 39.45 15.91
N LEU A 225 -4.07 39.05 16.09
CA LEU A 225 -5.22 39.62 15.40
C LEU A 225 -5.85 40.68 16.30
N VAL A 226 -5.73 41.95 15.91
CA VAL A 226 -6.16 43.09 16.72
C VAL A 226 -7.35 43.78 16.07
N ASP A 227 -8.49 43.79 16.77
CA ASP A 227 -9.70 44.54 16.43
C ASP A 227 -9.72 45.83 17.26
N LEU A 228 -9.59 46.98 16.60
CA LEU A 228 -9.54 48.29 17.28
C LEU A 228 -10.93 48.92 17.39
N ALA A 229 -11.22 49.59 18.51
CA ALA A 229 -12.44 50.37 18.69
C ALA A 229 -12.55 51.51 17.65
N GLY A 230 -13.79 51.93 17.36
CA GLY A 230 -14.09 52.98 16.38
C GLY A 230 -13.43 54.32 16.70
N SER A 231 -13.03 55.07 15.66
CA SER A 231 -12.29 56.34 15.76
C SER A 231 -13.18 57.58 15.60
N GLU A 232 -14.48 57.48 15.87
CA GLU A 232 -15.41 58.60 15.74
C GLU A 232 -15.08 59.77 16.69
N ASN A 233 -14.78 60.94 16.11
CA ASN A 233 -14.56 62.19 16.83
C ASN A 233 -15.89 62.89 17.17
N VAL A 234 -16.09 63.20 18.45
CA VAL A 234 -17.26 63.94 18.99
C VAL A 234 -17.38 65.38 18.43
N SER A 235 -16.30 65.95 17.86
CA SER A 235 -16.22 67.37 17.49
C SER A 235 -16.75 67.76 16.10
N ARG A 236 -17.17 66.81 15.26
CA ARG A 236 -17.56 67.08 13.86
C ARG A 236 -19.06 67.35 13.65
N ALA A 237 -19.88 67.21 14.70
CA ALA A 237 -21.32 67.47 14.64
C ALA A 237 -21.70 68.97 14.72
N GLU A 238 -20.80 69.86 15.17
CA GLU A 238 -21.15 71.26 15.48
C GLU A 238 -20.68 72.33 14.46
N LEU A 239 -19.93 71.96 13.41
CA LEU A 239 -19.26 72.93 12.51
C LEU A 239 -19.97 73.14 11.15
N ALA A 240 -21.30 73.07 11.11
CA ALA A 240 -22.10 73.39 9.91
C ALA A 240 -22.56 74.87 9.84
N LYS A 241 -21.93 75.79 10.58
CA LYS A 241 -22.31 77.22 10.60
C LYS A 241 -21.12 78.16 10.49
N ARG A 242 -20.87 78.68 9.29
CA ARG A 242 -20.59 80.10 8.93
C ARG A 242 -19.50 80.28 7.85
N GLU A 243 -19.91 81.10 6.89
CA GLU A 243 -19.26 81.65 5.69
C GLU A 243 -18.24 82.77 6.00
N LYS A 244 -17.19 82.92 5.18
CA LYS A 244 -16.72 84.18 4.53
C LYS A 244 -15.26 84.08 4.03
N SER A 245 -15.11 83.83 2.73
CA SER A 245 -13.84 83.81 1.99
C SER A 245 -13.70 85.04 1.08
N THR A 246 -13.47 86.24 1.65
CA THR A 246 -13.39 87.49 0.85
C THR A 246 -12.48 88.60 1.42
N ARG A 247 -11.50 88.31 2.29
CA ARG A 247 -10.63 89.35 2.89
C ARG A 247 -9.14 89.34 2.49
N VAL A 248 -8.65 88.35 1.75
CA VAL A 248 -7.20 88.21 1.50
C VAL A 248 -6.71 88.99 0.27
N PHE A 249 -7.57 89.30 -0.70
CA PHE A 249 -7.14 89.81 -2.02
C PHE A 249 -6.87 91.33 -2.09
N LEU A 250 -7.37 92.13 -1.14
CA LEU A 250 -7.27 93.60 -1.19
C LEU A 250 -5.99 94.16 -0.52
N HIS A 251 -5.26 93.36 0.24
CA HIS A 251 -4.10 93.83 1.02
C HIS A 251 -2.77 93.76 0.25
N LEU A 252 -2.67 92.87 -0.74
CA LEU A 252 -1.43 92.63 -1.50
C LEU A 252 -1.13 93.74 -2.52
N GLY A 253 -2.14 94.32 -3.16
CA GLY A 253 -1.95 95.33 -4.22
C GLY A 253 -1.48 96.69 -3.71
N MET A 254 -1.87 97.08 -2.50
CA MET A 254 -1.48 98.38 -1.91
C MET A 254 -0.05 98.41 -1.40
N SER A 255 0.52 97.25 -1.02
CA SER A 255 1.90 97.16 -0.53
C SER A 255 2.95 97.35 -1.63
N LEU A 256 2.65 96.95 -2.87
CA LEU A 256 3.60 97.02 -3.98
C LEU A 256 3.78 98.44 -4.53
N ILE A 257 2.71 99.24 -4.53
CA ILE A 257 2.75 100.64 -4.99
C ILE A 257 3.52 101.53 -4.01
N LEU A 258 3.35 101.30 -2.70
CA LEU A 258 4.08 102.05 -1.68
C LEU A 258 5.60 101.78 -1.77
N LEU A 259 5.99 100.51 -1.99
CA LEU A 259 7.39 100.09 -2.05
C LEU A 259 8.16 100.71 -3.23
N LEU A 260 7.52 100.81 -4.40
CA LEU A 260 8.11 101.43 -5.59
C LEU A 260 8.35 102.93 -5.37
N SER A 261 7.39 103.63 -4.75
CA SER A 261 7.53 105.07 -4.48
C SER A 261 8.66 105.39 -3.50
N THR A 262 8.93 104.51 -2.51
CA THR A 262 10.05 104.63 -1.57
C THR A 262 11.42 104.33 -2.19
N LEU A 263 11.50 103.44 -3.20
CA LEU A 263 12.74 103.15 -3.90
C LEU A 263 13.22 104.33 -4.74
N ASP A 264 12.31 105.03 -5.41
CA ASP A 264 12.64 106.23 -6.19
C ASP A 264 13.09 107.41 -5.29
N THR A 265 12.51 107.54 -4.10
CA THR A 265 12.95 108.54 -3.10
C THR A 265 14.34 108.19 -2.55
N TYR A 266 14.60 106.92 -2.22
CA TYR A 266 15.94 106.47 -1.79
C TYR A 266 17.01 106.65 -2.85
N HIS A 267 16.70 106.40 -4.13
CA HIS A 267 17.65 106.65 -5.22
C HIS A 267 18.03 108.13 -5.28
N THR A 268 17.05 109.02 -5.19
CA THR A 268 17.24 110.48 -5.23
C THR A 268 18.04 110.99 -4.03
N GLU A 269 17.79 110.45 -2.83
CA GLU A 269 18.52 110.78 -1.60
C GLU A 269 19.95 110.22 -1.58
N LEU A 270 20.19 109.03 -2.17
CA LEU A 270 21.54 108.49 -2.34
C LEU A 270 22.37 109.31 -3.35
N TYR A 271 21.76 109.84 -4.41
CA TYR A 271 22.43 110.78 -5.32
C TYR A 271 22.82 112.07 -4.60
N ALA A 272 21.93 112.65 -3.80
CA ALA A 272 22.20 113.87 -3.02
C ALA A 272 23.22 113.66 -1.89
N ALA A 273 23.23 112.49 -1.24
CA ALA A 273 24.22 112.13 -0.21
C ALA A 273 25.61 111.82 -0.79
N ARG A 274 25.69 111.32 -2.03
CA ARG A 274 26.93 110.98 -2.74
C ARG A 274 27.68 112.20 -3.28
N GLU A 275 26.99 113.31 -3.54
CA GLU A 275 27.61 114.59 -3.90
C GLU A 275 28.28 115.28 -2.68
N LYS A 276 27.85 114.92 -1.47
CA LYS A 276 28.31 115.51 -0.19
C LYS A 276 29.41 114.72 0.52
N ASN A 277 29.53 113.41 0.25
CA ASN A 277 30.54 112.52 0.84
C ASN A 277 31.42 111.93 -0.26
N GLY A 278 32.62 112.47 -0.45
CA GLY A 278 33.57 112.17 -1.54
C GLY A 278 34.15 110.74 -1.59
N VAL A 279 33.30 109.73 -1.74
CA VAL A 279 33.69 108.39 -2.21
C VAL A 279 33.44 108.33 -3.72
N TYR A 280 34.37 108.91 -4.47
CA TYR A 280 34.38 108.89 -5.93
C TYR A 280 35.15 107.65 -6.41
N ILE A 281 34.42 106.60 -6.80
CA ILE A 281 34.98 105.58 -7.71
C ILE A 281 34.98 106.22 -9.10
N PRO A 282 36.14 106.41 -9.74
CA PRO A 282 36.22 106.98 -11.08
C PRO A 282 35.32 106.21 -12.05
N ARG A 283 34.61 106.93 -12.92
CA ARG A 283 33.66 106.34 -13.87
C ARG A 283 34.30 105.25 -14.73
N GLU A 284 35.57 105.40 -15.06
CA GLU A 284 36.37 104.40 -15.79
C GLU A 284 36.56 103.11 -14.97
N GLN A 285 36.85 103.22 -13.68
CA GLN A 285 37.07 102.08 -12.79
C GLN A 285 35.77 101.34 -12.46
N TYR A 286 34.66 102.07 -12.25
CA TYR A 286 33.34 101.47 -12.10
C TYR A 286 32.89 100.72 -13.37
N VAL A 287 33.15 101.27 -14.56
CA VAL A 287 32.85 100.61 -15.83
C VAL A 287 33.73 99.38 -16.05
N ALA A 288 35.00 99.41 -15.64
CA ALA A 288 35.89 98.27 -15.67
C ALA A 288 35.42 97.15 -14.73
N ASP A 289 35.12 97.46 -13.46
CA ASP A 289 34.64 96.50 -12.47
C ASP A 289 33.27 95.90 -12.87
N GLU A 290 32.36 96.71 -13.43
CA GLU A 290 31.07 96.23 -13.92
C GLU A 290 31.23 95.34 -15.17
N ALA A 291 32.20 95.63 -16.04
CA ALA A 291 32.55 94.77 -17.17
C ALA A 291 33.18 93.44 -16.71
N GLU A 292 34.04 93.45 -15.69
CA GLU A 292 34.60 92.23 -15.10
C GLU A 292 33.53 91.40 -14.38
N LYS A 293 32.63 92.04 -13.61
CA LYS A 293 31.49 91.39 -12.97
C LYS A 293 30.55 90.77 -14.01
N LYS A 294 30.28 91.47 -15.11
CA LYS A 294 29.52 90.94 -16.24
C LYS A 294 30.23 89.73 -16.86
N ALA A 295 31.54 89.82 -17.11
CA ALA A 295 32.33 88.72 -17.65
C ALA A 295 32.38 87.49 -16.70
N MET A 296 32.37 87.71 -15.39
CA MET A 296 32.32 86.65 -14.38
C MET A 296 30.92 86.01 -14.32
N SER A 297 29.86 86.81 -14.38
CA SER A 297 28.47 86.31 -14.49
C SER A 297 28.31 85.45 -15.73
N GLU A 298 28.78 85.92 -16.89
CA GLU A 298 28.73 85.15 -18.14
C GLU A 298 29.53 83.83 -18.06
N LYS A 299 30.62 83.78 -17.28
CA LYS A 299 31.37 82.54 -17.01
C LYS A 299 30.59 81.59 -16.10
N LEU A 300 29.92 82.10 -15.07
CA LEU A 300 29.08 81.30 -14.19
C LEU A 300 27.91 80.69 -14.96
N ASP A 301 27.21 81.48 -15.78
CA ASP A 301 26.10 81.00 -16.60
C ASP A 301 26.56 79.89 -17.58
N ARG A 302 27.76 80.05 -18.18
CA ARG A 302 28.34 79.01 -19.06
C ARG A 302 28.68 77.73 -18.30
N LEU A 303 29.23 77.83 -17.09
CA LEU A 303 29.53 76.66 -16.27
C LEU A 303 28.27 75.95 -15.79
N GLU A 304 27.23 76.70 -15.43
CA GLU A 304 25.92 76.17 -15.05
C GLU A 304 25.30 75.35 -16.19
N VAL A 305 25.27 75.90 -17.42
CA VAL A 305 24.77 75.17 -18.60
C VAL A 305 25.61 73.92 -18.91
N VAL A 306 26.93 73.96 -18.71
CA VAL A 306 27.80 72.78 -18.91
C VAL A 306 27.56 71.72 -17.84
N LEU A 307 27.33 72.10 -16.58
CA LEU A 307 27.00 71.17 -15.51
C LEU A 307 25.63 70.53 -15.73
N GLU A 308 24.61 71.33 -16.05
CA GLU A 308 23.26 70.84 -16.35
C GLU A 308 23.25 69.88 -17.54
N SER A 309 23.98 70.21 -18.62
CA SER A 309 24.08 69.33 -19.80
C SER A 309 24.83 68.03 -19.50
N LYS A 310 25.85 68.06 -18.64
CA LYS A 310 26.60 66.87 -18.21
C LYS A 310 25.76 65.97 -17.31
N ASP A 311 25.01 66.53 -16.38
CA ASP A 311 24.15 65.76 -15.47
C ASP A 311 22.94 65.20 -16.21
N LYS A 312 22.35 65.96 -17.13
CA LYS A 312 21.30 65.45 -18.03
C LYS A 312 21.78 64.28 -18.88
N LYS A 313 23.00 64.36 -19.43
CA LYS A 313 23.59 63.26 -20.21
C LYS A 313 23.80 62.01 -19.36
N LYS A 314 24.35 62.15 -18.15
CA LYS A 314 24.52 61.02 -17.21
C LYS A 314 23.20 60.39 -16.81
N MET A 315 22.18 61.22 -16.52
CA MET A 315 20.85 60.74 -16.17
C MET A 315 20.26 59.91 -17.32
N GLN A 316 20.37 60.40 -18.55
CA GLN A 316 19.92 59.68 -19.74
C GLN A 316 20.69 58.37 -19.98
N GLU A 317 22.01 58.35 -19.73
CA GLU A 317 22.83 57.13 -19.79
C GLU A 317 22.39 56.10 -18.73
N THR A 318 22.11 56.55 -17.50
CA THR A 318 21.62 55.66 -16.43
C THR A 318 20.21 55.14 -16.68
N GLU A 319 19.31 55.96 -17.23
CA GLU A 319 17.96 55.55 -17.62
C GLU A 319 18.01 54.48 -18.73
N CYS A 320 18.86 54.68 -19.74
CA CYS A 320 19.07 53.70 -20.80
C CYS A 320 19.65 52.37 -20.25
N ALA A 321 20.60 52.44 -19.32
CA ALA A 321 21.17 51.25 -18.68
C ALA A 321 20.13 50.49 -17.83
N LEU A 322 19.27 51.22 -17.11
CA LEU A 322 18.19 50.64 -16.32
C LEU A 322 17.17 49.93 -17.21
N ALA A 323 16.71 50.57 -18.28
CA ALA A 323 15.77 49.96 -19.24
C ALA A 323 16.32 48.66 -19.84
N ASN A 324 17.60 48.65 -20.23
CA ASN A 324 18.26 47.45 -20.74
C ASN A 324 18.43 46.34 -19.68
N LEU A 325 18.48 46.70 -18.39
CA LEU A 325 18.55 45.72 -17.30
C LEU A 325 17.17 45.15 -16.99
N GLU A 326 16.13 45.98 -16.99
CA GLU A 326 14.73 45.58 -16.83
C GLU A 326 14.30 44.61 -17.93
N GLU A 327 14.66 44.89 -19.19
CA GLU A 327 14.38 43.99 -20.31
C GLU A 327 15.06 42.63 -20.12
N ARG A 328 16.35 42.62 -19.74
CA ARG A 328 17.08 41.38 -19.46
C ARG A 328 16.50 40.61 -18.28
N TYR A 329 16.03 41.31 -17.25
CA TYR A 329 15.37 40.70 -16.10
C TYR A 329 14.05 40.02 -16.52
N LEU A 330 13.23 40.68 -17.35
CA LEU A 330 12.00 40.10 -17.88
C LEU A 330 12.28 38.85 -18.72
N GLN A 331 13.26 38.90 -19.63
CA GLN A 331 13.67 37.76 -20.45
C GLN A 331 14.19 36.58 -19.60
N ALA A 332 14.97 36.86 -18.55
CA ALA A 332 15.45 35.85 -17.61
C ALA A 332 14.28 35.22 -16.84
N ASN A 333 13.30 36.02 -16.41
CA ASN A 333 12.12 35.53 -15.69
C ASN A 333 11.26 34.60 -16.57
N ASP A 334 11.07 34.94 -17.85
CA ASP A 334 10.34 34.09 -18.78
C ASP A 334 11.08 32.78 -19.06
N THR A 335 12.41 32.83 -19.17
CA THR A 335 13.26 31.62 -19.29
C THR A 335 13.16 30.73 -18.05
N ILE A 336 13.11 31.33 -16.85
CA ILE A 336 12.96 30.59 -15.59
C ILE A 336 11.60 29.88 -15.55
N LYS A 337 10.51 30.54 -15.96
CA LYS A 337 9.18 29.91 -16.01
C LYS A 337 9.14 28.73 -16.99
N GLU A 338 9.74 28.87 -18.17
CA GLU A 338 9.84 27.78 -19.13
C GLU A 338 10.61 26.58 -18.55
N LYS A 339 11.76 26.83 -17.92
CA LYS A 339 12.54 25.78 -17.25
C LYS A 339 11.78 25.13 -16.11
N GLN A 340 11.06 25.90 -15.29
CA GLN A 340 10.23 25.36 -14.21
C GLN A 340 9.14 24.42 -14.75
N TYR A 341 8.48 24.81 -15.84
CA TYR A 341 7.49 23.96 -16.51
C TYR A 341 8.10 22.66 -17.03
N LEU A 342 9.29 22.72 -17.64
CA LEU A 342 10.00 21.53 -18.09
C LEU A 342 10.38 20.62 -16.91
N ILE A 343 10.94 21.17 -15.84
CA ILE A 343 11.29 20.41 -14.63
C ILE A 343 10.05 19.72 -14.06
N GLU A 344 8.91 20.41 -13.97
CA GLU A 344 7.66 19.82 -13.47
C GLU A 344 7.20 18.63 -14.33
N ASN A 345 7.30 18.76 -15.66
CA ASN A 345 6.96 17.66 -16.57
C ASN A 345 7.94 16.49 -16.45
N PHE A 346 9.24 16.76 -16.32
CA PHE A 346 10.24 15.71 -16.09
C PHE A 346 10.04 14.99 -14.76
N LEU A 347 9.70 15.71 -13.68
CA LEU A 347 9.40 15.09 -12.39
C LEU A 347 8.15 14.19 -12.47
N LYS A 348 7.12 14.61 -13.24
CA LYS A 348 5.93 13.78 -13.47
C LYS A 348 6.28 12.51 -14.26
N SER A 349 7.08 12.62 -15.33
CA SER A 349 7.47 11.45 -16.11
C SER A 349 8.39 10.52 -15.34
N GLU A 350 9.35 11.06 -14.58
CA GLU A 350 10.22 10.31 -13.67
C GLU A 350 9.41 9.52 -12.65
N LYS A 351 8.42 10.16 -12.01
CA LYS A 351 7.54 9.48 -11.07
C LYS A 351 6.81 8.30 -11.71
N VAL A 352 6.22 8.49 -12.89
CA VAL A 352 5.52 7.40 -13.61
C VAL A 352 6.47 6.26 -13.96
N LEU A 353 7.70 6.58 -14.40
CA LEU A 353 8.71 5.57 -14.71
C LEU A 353 9.16 4.79 -13.46
N VAL A 354 9.32 5.48 -12.32
CA VAL A 354 9.66 4.83 -11.04
C VAL A 354 8.52 3.93 -10.56
N ASP A 355 7.27 4.39 -10.62
CA ASP A 355 6.10 3.61 -10.23
C ASP A 355 5.98 2.33 -11.09
N GLU A 356 6.21 2.43 -12.40
CA GLU A 356 6.19 1.27 -13.31
C GLU A 356 7.37 0.31 -13.04
N ALA A 357 8.56 0.84 -12.75
CA ALA A 357 9.72 0.02 -12.38
C ALA A 357 9.48 -0.76 -11.07
N GLN A 358 8.86 -0.12 -10.07
CA GLN A 358 8.48 -0.77 -8.81
C GLN A 358 7.45 -1.88 -9.04
N LYS A 359 6.47 -1.63 -9.91
CA LYS A 359 5.48 -2.65 -10.28
C LYS A 359 6.14 -3.86 -10.94
N LEU A 360 7.02 -3.64 -11.92
CA LEU A 360 7.78 -4.71 -12.57
C LEU A 360 8.66 -5.49 -11.58
N GLN A 361 9.29 -4.80 -10.62
CA GLN A 361 10.04 -5.45 -9.55
C GLN A 361 9.14 -6.37 -8.71
N SER A 362 7.96 -5.89 -8.31
CA SER A 362 7.01 -6.71 -7.54
C SER A 362 6.50 -7.93 -8.33
N GLU A 363 6.23 -7.77 -9.63
CA GLU A 363 5.84 -8.87 -10.51
C GLU A 363 6.96 -9.91 -10.66
N LEU A 364 8.20 -9.45 -10.77
CA LEU A 364 9.38 -10.33 -10.84
C LEU A 364 9.59 -11.09 -9.55
N GLU A 365 9.47 -10.44 -8.38
CA GLU A 365 9.59 -11.08 -7.07
C GLU A 365 8.49 -12.12 -6.85
N ASN A 366 7.25 -11.80 -7.22
CA ASN A 366 6.13 -12.74 -7.18
C ASN A 366 6.38 -13.95 -8.09
N THR A 367 6.83 -13.71 -9.33
CA THR A 367 7.16 -14.77 -10.29
C THR A 367 8.31 -15.64 -9.81
N ALA A 368 9.33 -15.05 -9.19
CA ALA A 368 10.43 -15.78 -8.57
C ALA A 368 9.95 -16.66 -7.39
N GLY A 369 9.01 -16.15 -6.59
CA GLY A 369 8.32 -16.92 -5.55
C GLY A 369 7.55 -18.12 -6.11
N ASP A 370 6.80 -17.92 -7.19
CA ASP A 370 6.06 -18.98 -7.87
C ASP A 370 7.01 -20.06 -8.44
N LEU A 371 8.12 -19.65 -9.06
CA LEU A 371 9.16 -20.56 -9.55
C LEU A 371 9.79 -21.35 -8.41
N SER A 372 10.12 -20.71 -7.30
CA SER A 372 10.64 -21.38 -6.10
C SER A 372 9.66 -22.44 -5.59
N GLY A 373 8.36 -22.09 -5.49
CA GLY A 373 7.31 -23.03 -5.10
C GLY A 373 7.15 -24.20 -6.08
N LEU A 374 7.34 -23.96 -7.38
CA LEU A 374 7.34 -25.02 -8.40
C LEU A 374 8.55 -25.95 -8.25
N PHE A 375 9.74 -25.41 -7.99
CA PHE A 375 10.93 -26.21 -7.72
C PHE A 375 10.77 -27.09 -6.47
N SER A 376 10.22 -26.57 -5.37
CA SER A 376 9.91 -27.38 -4.19
C SER A 376 8.90 -28.49 -4.49
N LYS A 377 7.89 -28.23 -5.34
CA LYS A 377 6.94 -29.27 -5.78
C LYS A 377 7.63 -30.33 -6.64
N LEU A 378 8.56 -29.94 -7.51
CA LEU A 378 9.32 -30.84 -8.37
C LEU A 378 10.25 -31.73 -7.54
N GLU A 379 10.97 -31.15 -6.59
CA GLU A 379 11.84 -31.88 -5.67
C GLU A 379 11.05 -32.89 -4.84
N ARG A 380 9.92 -32.46 -4.26
CA ARG A 380 9.02 -33.37 -3.52
C ARG A 380 8.49 -34.50 -4.41
N LYS A 381 8.13 -34.20 -5.66
CA LYS A 381 7.69 -35.22 -6.63
C LYS A 381 8.82 -36.21 -6.92
N GLY A 382 10.05 -35.73 -7.14
CA GLY A 382 11.23 -36.57 -7.34
C GLY A 382 11.47 -37.53 -6.17
N ASN A 383 11.45 -37.02 -4.94
CA ASN A 383 11.60 -37.85 -3.73
C ASN A 383 10.53 -38.95 -3.62
N ILE A 384 9.29 -38.66 -4.00
CA ILE A 384 8.21 -39.64 -4.02
C ILE A 384 8.41 -40.67 -5.13
N GLU A 385 8.84 -40.26 -6.32
CA GLU A 385 9.15 -41.17 -7.42
C GLU A 385 10.29 -42.13 -7.06
N ASP A 386 11.34 -41.64 -6.41
CA ASP A 386 12.45 -42.47 -5.93
C ASP A 386 12.01 -43.45 -4.84
N ALA A 387 11.19 -43.01 -3.88
CA ALA A 387 10.62 -43.88 -2.85
C ALA A 387 9.73 -44.97 -3.46
N ASN A 388 8.86 -44.61 -4.41
CA ASN A 388 8.00 -45.56 -5.11
C ASN A 388 8.82 -46.57 -5.91
N LYS A 389 9.88 -46.11 -6.60
CA LYS A 389 10.80 -46.98 -7.33
C LYS A 389 11.48 -47.98 -6.40
N SER A 390 11.92 -47.54 -5.22
CA SER A 390 12.51 -48.42 -4.19
C SER A 390 11.52 -49.49 -3.72
N ILE A 391 10.26 -49.11 -3.44
CA ILE A 391 9.21 -50.05 -3.03
C ILE A 391 8.94 -51.09 -4.12
N VAL A 392 8.82 -50.66 -5.37
CA VAL A 392 8.60 -51.57 -6.51
C VAL A 392 9.78 -52.54 -6.68
N GLN A 393 11.02 -52.05 -6.55
CA GLN A 393 12.20 -52.91 -6.58
C GLN A 393 12.20 -53.93 -5.45
N GLN A 394 11.88 -53.51 -4.22
CA GLN A 394 11.80 -54.40 -3.07
C GLN A 394 10.73 -55.49 -3.27
N PHE A 395 9.55 -55.10 -3.75
CA PHE A 395 8.48 -56.04 -4.06
C PHE A 395 8.91 -57.04 -5.14
N HIS A 396 9.55 -56.57 -6.22
CA HIS A 396 10.03 -57.42 -7.30
C HIS A 396 11.09 -58.42 -6.81
N SER A 397 12.04 -57.98 -5.98
CA SER A 397 13.02 -58.87 -5.34
C SER A 397 12.35 -59.91 -4.47
N LYS A 398 11.35 -59.52 -3.65
CA LYS A 398 10.64 -60.46 -2.78
C LYS A 398 9.83 -61.48 -3.56
N LEU A 399 9.11 -61.04 -4.59
CA LEU A 399 8.34 -61.92 -5.46
C LEU A 399 9.26 -62.94 -6.17
N THR A 400 10.42 -62.49 -6.63
CA THR A 400 11.42 -63.36 -7.27
C THR A 400 11.96 -64.40 -6.29
N GLU A 401 12.25 -64.00 -5.05
CA GLU A 401 12.68 -64.92 -3.99
C GLU A 401 11.61 -65.98 -3.70
N ASP A 402 10.36 -65.56 -3.52
CA ASP A 402 9.25 -66.47 -3.19
C ASP A 402 8.95 -67.43 -4.35
N MET A 403 9.03 -66.96 -5.60
CA MET A 403 8.88 -67.83 -6.78
C MET A 403 10.02 -68.84 -6.90
N ASN A 404 11.27 -68.44 -6.62
CA ASN A 404 12.40 -69.36 -6.63
C ASN A 404 12.27 -70.42 -5.52
N LEU A 405 11.78 -70.03 -4.34
CA LEU A 405 11.51 -70.96 -3.24
C LEU A 405 10.41 -71.94 -3.61
N LEU A 406 9.32 -71.46 -4.21
CA LEU A 406 8.23 -72.30 -4.69
C LEU A 406 8.72 -73.29 -5.75
N HIS A 407 9.45 -72.81 -6.77
CA HIS A 407 10.00 -73.66 -7.82
C HIS A 407 10.92 -74.74 -7.24
N ARG A 408 11.80 -74.39 -6.30
CA ARG A 408 12.67 -75.36 -5.62
C ARG A 408 11.85 -76.38 -4.82
N THR A 409 10.82 -75.95 -4.09
CA THR A 409 9.95 -76.82 -3.28
C THR A 409 9.15 -77.80 -4.15
N VAL A 410 8.57 -77.31 -5.23
CA VAL A 410 7.84 -78.14 -6.20
C VAL A 410 8.79 -79.13 -6.86
N SER A 411 9.94 -78.66 -7.38
CA SER A 411 10.93 -79.52 -8.04
C SER A 411 11.43 -80.63 -7.11
N THR A 412 11.81 -80.29 -5.87
CA THR A 412 12.25 -81.28 -4.87
C THR A 412 11.14 -82.27 -4.49
N SER A 413 9.90 -81.82 -4.38
CA SER A 413 8.76 -82.69 -4.09
C SER A 413 8.48 -83.64 -5.24
N VAL A 414 8.50 -83.15 -6.48
CA VAL A 414 8.33 -83.96 -7.71
C VAL A 414 9.43 -85.00 -7.82
N SER A 415 10.71 -84.62 -7.69
CA SER A 415 11.83 -85.57 -7.73
C SER A 415 11.72 -86.64 -6.63
N LYS A 416 11.22 -86.26 -5.45
CA LYS A 416 10.98 -87.22 -4.36
C LYS A 416 9.87 -88.19 -4.70
N GLN A 417 8.74 -87.72 -5.24
CA GLN A 417 7.64 -88.58 -5.68
C GLN A 417 8.06 -89.52 -6.81
N GLU A 418 8.81 -89.02 -7.79
CA GLU A 418 9.33 -89.82 -8.89
C GLU A 418 10.24 -90.96 -8.40
N SER A 419 11.14 -90.66 -7.45
CA SER A 419 11.99 -91.67 -6.79
C SER A 419 11.17 -92.72 -6.02
N GLN A 420 10.13 -92.30 -5.30
CA GLN A 420 9.24 -93.22 -4.58
C GLN A 420 8.45 -94.14 -5.53
N LEU A 421 7.91 -93.58 -6.62
CA LEU A 421 7.20 -94.36 -7.63
C LEU A 421 8.12 -95.36 -8.32
N LYS A 422 9.36 -94.95 -8.63
CA LYS A 422 10.36 -95.84 -9.21
C LYS A 422 10.70 -97.01 -8.26
N SER A 423 10.90 -96.73 -6.98
CA SER A 423 11.13 -97.79 -5.98
C SER A 423 9.93 -98.74 -5.85
N LEU A 424 8.71 -98.22 -5.92
CA LEU A 424 7.49 -99.03 -5.91
C LEU A 424 7.37 -99.90 -7.17
N GLU A 425 7.69 -99.34 -8.34
CA GLU A 425 7.72 -100.05 -9.62
C GLU A 425 8.75 -101.19 -9.58
N GLU A 426 9.97 -100.93 -9.11
CA GLU A 426 11.01 -101.94 -8.93
C GLU A 426 10.55 -103.06 -7.98
N GLY A 427 9.92 -102.70 -6.86
CA GLY A 427 9.35 -103.65 -5.90
C GLY A 427 8.22 -104.50 -6.50
N MET A 428 7.31 -103.88 -7.25
CA MET A 428 6.22 -104.56 -7.94
C MET A 428 6.75 -105.52 -9.02
N GLN A 429 7.73 -105.08 -9.80
CA GLN A 429 8.34 -105.90 -10.86
C GLN A 429 9.03 -107.13 -10.29
N SER A 430 9.74 -106.97 -9.16
CA SER A 430 10.33 -108.09 -8.40
C SER A 430 9.27 -109.06 -7.88
N PHE A 431 8.19 -108.53 -7.28
CA PHE A 431 7.08 -109.34 -6.78
C PHE A 431 6.39 -110.13 -7.90
N VAL A 432 6.05 -109.48 -9.02
CA VAL A 432 5.42 -110.12 -10.19
C VAL A 432 6.33 -111.21 -10.76
N SER A 433 7.63 -110.95 -10.88
CA SER A 433 8.60 -111.94 -11.38
C SER A 433 8.68 -113.16 -10.47
N SER A 434 8.78 -112.94 -9.15
CA SER A 434 8.80 -114.01 -8.15
C SER A 434 7.50 -114.82 -8.15
N LYS A 435 6.34 -114.16 -8.14
CA LYS A 435 5.04 -114.82 -8.17
C LYS A 435 4.81 -115.58 -9.49
N GLY A 436 5.27 -115.03 -10.61
CA GLY A 436 5.27 -115.68 -11.91
C GLY A 436 6.08 -116.98 -11.90
N LYS A 437 7.30 -116.96 -11.33
CA LYS A 437 8.14 -118.15 -11.15
C LYS A 437 7.45 -119.22 -10.31
N VAL A 438 6.93 -118.85 -9.13
CA VAL A 438 6.20 -119.78 -8.23
C VAL A 438 4.98 -120.38 -8.92
N THR A 439 4.22 -119.57 -9.66
CA THR A 439 3.04 -120.04 -10.39
C THR A 439 3.43 -120.99 -11.54
N GLY A 440 4.54 -120.70 -12.23
CA GLY A 440 5.11 -121.58 -13.25
C GLY A 440 5.56 -122.93 -12.67
N GLU A 441 6.28 -122.92 -11.56
CA GLU A 441 6.69 -124.13 -10.84
C GLU A 441 5.48 -124.95 -10.37
N LEU A 442 4.45 -124.30 -9.84
CA LEU A 442 3.21 -124.97 -9.44
C LEU A 442 2.49 -125.59 -10.65
N LYS A 443 2.37 -124.86 -11.76
CA LYS A 443 1.77 -125.35 -13.00
C LYS A 443 2.52 -126.58 -13.53
N GLU A 444 3.84 -126.56 -13.44
CA GLU A 444 4.70 -127.68 -13.84
C GLU A 444 4.53 -128.90 -12.93
N HIS A 445 4.44 -128.73 -11.61
CA HIS A 445 4.10 -129.82 -10.69
C HIS A 445 2.72 -130.41 -10.97
N VAL A 446 1.71 -129.56 -11.21
CA VAL A 446 0.35 -130.01 -11.57
C VAL A 446 0.36 -130.79 -12.89
N ARG A 447 1.14 -130.34 -13.88
CA ARG A 447 1.32 -131.06 -15.15
C ARG A 447 1.93 -132.45 -14.94
N LYS A 448 3.04 -132.55 -14.20
CA LYS A 448 3.68 -133.83 -13.86
C LYS A 448 2.74 -134.76 -13.08
N LEU A 449 1.98 -134.22 -12.14
CA LEU A 449 0.98 -134.97 -11.39
C LEU A 449 -0.11 -135.52 -12.32
N LYS A 450 -0.65 -134.68 -13.22
CA LYS A 450 -1.63 -135.09 -14.24
C LYS A 450 -1.10 -136.20 -15.14
N GLU A 451 0.14 -136.09 -15.60
CA GLU A 451 0.80 -137.13 -16.42
C GLU A 451 0.95 -138.45 -15.66
N THR A 452 1.37 -138.39 -14.39
CA THR A 452 1.50 -139.56 -13.52
C THR A 452 0.15 -140.24 -13.29
N PHE A 453 -0.90 -139.46 -13.02
CA PHE A 453 -2.26 -139.99 -12.88
C PHE A 453 -2.76 -140.63 -14.17
N ASN A 454 -2.60 -139.96 -15.31
CA ASN A 454 -2.98 -140.52 -16.61
C ASN A 454 -2.24 -141.83 -16.91
N SER A 455 -0.95 -141.90 -16.59
CA SER A 455 -0.17 -143.13 -16.73
C SER A 455 -0.70 -144.26 -15.84
N ARG A 456 -1.01 -143.98 -14.56
CA ARG A 456 -1.62 -144.96 -13.64
C ARG A 456 -3.01 -145.41 -14.10
N ILE A 457 -3.84 -144.49 -14.60
CA ILE A 457 -5.15 -144.81 -15.17
C ILE A 457 -4.98 -145.74 -16.38
N ALA A 458 -4.03 -145.46 -17.28
CA ALA A 458 -3.74 -146.33 -18.42
C ALA A 458 -3.25 -147.72 -17.98
N GLN A 459 -2.40 -147.81 -16.95
CA GLN A 459 -1.97 -149.08 -16.37
C GLN A 459 -3.15 -149.86 -15.76
N LEU A 460 -4.00 -149.21 -14.96
CA LEU A 460 -5.21 -149.82 -14.39
C LEU A 460 -6.15 -150.32 -15.47
N HIS A 461 -6.34 -149.54 -16.54
CA HIS A 461 -7.14 -149.95 -17.70
C HIS A 461 -6.52 -151.16 -18.43
N GLY A 462 -5.19 -151.23 -18.53
CA GLY A 462 -4.47 -152.41 -19.03
C GLY A 462 -4.72 -153.65 -18.17
N LEU A 463 -4.57 -153.52 -16.85
CA LEU A 463 -4.85 -154.61 -15.89
C LEU A 463 -6.32 -155.07 -15.95
N ALA A 464 -7.26 -154.13 -16.09
CA ALA A 464 -8.68 -154.44 -16.23
C ALA A 464 -8.95 -155.28 -17.49
N LYS A 465 -8.35 -154.91 -18.63
CA LYS A 465 -8.43 -155.70 -19.88
C LYS A 465 -7.81 -157.09 -19.74
N GLU A 466 -6.69 -157.22 -19.05
CA GLU A 466 -6.06 -158.53 -18.81
C GLU A 466 -6.94 -159.41 -17.91
N LEU A 467 -7.54 -158.83 -16.86
CA LEU A 467 -8.50 -159.53 -15.99
C LEU A 467 -9.73 -159.97 -16.78
N GLU A 468 -10.26 -159.13 -17.64
CA GLU A 468 -11.39 -159.44 -18.54
C GLU A 468 -11.04 -160.63 -19.46
N LEU A 469 -9.91 -160.57 -20.17
CA LEU A 469 -9.39 -161.67 -21.01
C LEU A 469 -9.20 -162.97 -20.21
N LYS A 470 -8.58 -162.90 -19.03
CA LYS A 470 -8.42 -164.07 -18.14
C LYS A 470 -9.75 -164.65 -17.71
N SER A 471 -10.72 -163.79 -17.35
CA SER A 471 -12.06 -164.21 -16.97
C SER A 471 -12.76 -164.91 -18.14
N GLN A 472 -12.67 -164.36 -19.35
CA GLN A 472 -13.24 -164.95 -20.56
C GLN A 472 -12.59 -166.29 -20.90
N LEU A 473 -11.26 -166.39 -20.89
CA LEU A 473 -10.54 -167.65 -21.10
C LEU A 473 -10.88 -168.71 -20.04
N SER A 474 -10.98 -168.31 -18.78
CA SER A 474 -11.39 -169.22 -17.70
C SER A 474 -12.82 -169.69 -17.89
N PHE A 475 -13.71 -168.81 -18.37
CA PHE A 475 -15.09 -169.14 -18.68
C PHE A 475 -15.17 -170.10 -19.88
N GLU A 476 -14.43 -169.85 -20.96
CA GLU A 476 -14.32 -170.77 -22.10
C GLU A 476 -13.78 -172.14 -21.69
N LYS A 477 -12.76 -172.17 -20.81
CA LYS A 477 -12.22 -173.42 -20.25
C LYS A 477 -13.23 -174.17 -19.39
N ILE A 478 -13.95 -173.46 -18.50
CA ILE A 478 -15.01 -174.07 -17.70
C ILE A 478 -16.11 -174.59 -18.63
N ASN A 479 -16.49 -173.81 -19.65
CA ASN A 479 -17.51 -174.20 -20.61
C ASN A 479 -17.10 -175.45 -21.40
N SER A 480 -15.85 -175.55 -21.87
CA SER A 480 -15.35 -176.75 -22.53
C SER A 480 -15.32 -177.97 -21.59
N GLN A 481 -14.92 -177.77 -20.32
CA GLN A 481 -15.00 -178.82 -19.30
C GLN A 481 -16.44 -179.29 -19.04
N VAL A 482 -17.39 -178.36 -18.95
CA VAL A 482 -18.81 -178.68 -18.79
C VAL A 482 -19.32 -179.46 -20.00
N ILE A 483 -18.94 -179.07 -21.23
CA ILE A 483 -19.30 -179.80 -22.45
C ILE A 483 -18.72 -181.22 -22.42
N THR A 484 -17.45 -181.40 -22.06
CA THR A 484 -16.84 -182.75 -21.94
C THR A 484 -17.54 -183.59 -20.89
N HIS A 485 -17.77 -183.08 -19.68
CA HIS A 485 -18.47 -183.84 -18.64
C HIS A 485 -19.92 -184.16 -19.04
N THR A 486 -20.58 -183.28 -19.80
CA THR A 486 -21.93 -183.53 -20.33
C THR A 486 -21.90 -184.63 -21.37
N SER A 487 -20.89 -184.67 -22.25
CA SER A 487 -20.67 -185.76 -23.20
C SER A 487 -20.37 -187.08 -22.50
N ASP A 488 -19.49 -187.08 -21.50
CA ASP A 488 -19.16 -188.28 -20.72
C ASP A 488 -20.40 -188.81 -19.97
N LEU A 489 -21.25 -187.92 -19.45
CA LEU A 489 -22.51 -188.28 -18.83
C LEU A 489 -23.52 -188.85 -19.84
N ASP A 490 -23.61 -188.24 -21.04
CA ASP A 490 -24.46 -188.74 -22.12
C ASP A 490 -24.01 -190.14 -22.57
N ASP A 491 -22.71 -190.37 -22.71
CA ASP A 491 -22.14 -191.68 -23.04
C ASP A 491 -22.34 -192.70 -21.91
N CYS A 492 -22.26 -192.28 -20.64
CA CYS A 492 -22.63 -193.10 -19.48
C CYS A 492 -24.11 -193.50 -19.52
N MET A 493 -25.00 -192.55 -19.84
CA MET A 493 -26.44 -192.84 -19.97
C MET A 493 -26.75 -193.74 -21.17
N LYS A 494 -26.03 -193.60 -22.30
CA LYS A 494 -26.12 -194.56 -23.41
C LYS A 494 -25.66 -195.95 -22.98
N GLY A 495 -24.58 -196.06 -22.21
CA GLY A 495 -24.11 -197.32 -21.64
C GLY A 495 -25.17 -197.97 -20.74
N LEU A 496 -25.78 -197.21 -19.84
CA LEU A 496 -26.90 -197.68 -19.01
C LEU A 496 -28.12 -198.11 -19.83
N LEU A 497 -28.44 -197.40 -20.92
CA LEU A 497 -29.52 -197.79 -21.84
C LEU A 497 -29.24 -199.13 -22.53
N VAL A 498 -28.00 -199.35 -22.97
CA VAL A 498 -27.56 -200.64 -23.54
C VAL A 498 -27.67 -201.76 -22.50
N ASP A 499 -27.26 -201.51 -21.25
CA ASP A 499 -27.37 -202.49 -20.16
C ASP A 499 -28.82 -202.82 -19.81
N VAL A 500 -29.73 -201.84 -19.89
CA VAL A 500 -31.17 -202.04 -19.72
C VAL A 500 -31.76 -202.85 -20.87
N ASP A 501 -31.37 -202.57 -22.12
CA ASP A 501 -31.88 -203.28 -23.31
C ASP A 501 -31.39 -204.74 -23.36
N GLN A 502 -30.16 -204.99 -22.92
CA GLN A 502 -29.60 -206.33 -22.70
C GLN A 502 -30.39 -207.10 -21.62
N SER A 503 -30.69 -206.45 -20.49
CA SER A 503 -31.47 -207.04 -19.39
C SER A 503 -32.93 -207.33 -19.79
N LEU A 504 -33.53 -206.52 -20.67
CA LEU A 504 -34.87 -206.72 -21.20
C LEU A 504 -34.93 -207.90 -22.19
N SER A 505 -33.90 -208.05 -23.02
CA SER A 505 -33.78 -209.16 -23.98
C SER A 505 -33.62 -210.52 -23.28
N GLU A 506 -32.91 -210.56 -22.15
CA GLU A 506 -32.74 -211.78 -21.35
C GLU A 506 -34.02 -212.19 -20.59
N LEU A 507 -34.87 -211.23 -20.20
CA LEU A 507 -36.19 -211.50 -19.61
C LEU A 507 -37.21 -212.05 -20.63
N GLN A 508 -37.06 -211.71 -21.91
CA GLN A 508 -38.02 -212.10 -22.97
C GLN A 508 -37.87 -213.56 -23.41
N MET A 509 -36.68 -214.16 -23.26
CA MET A 509 -36.41 -215.56 -23.66
C MET A 509 -36.82 -216.61 -22.61
N GLY A 510 -37.28 -216.20 -21.43
CA GLY A 510 -37.65 -217.10 -20.33
C GLY A 510 -39.09 -217.64 -20.33
N PHE A 511 -40.00 -217.13 -21.18
CA PHE A 511 -41.46 -217.32 -20.98
C PHE A 511 -42.24 -218.14 -22.04
N LEU A 512 -41.62 -218.76 -23.05
CA LEU A 512 -42.28 -219.63 -24.05
C LEU A 512 -41.33 -220.77 -24.48
N GLY A 513 -41.55 -222.07 -24.29
CA GLY A 513 -42.69 -222.80 -23.75
C GLY A 513 -42.37 -224.29 -23.55
N LYS A 514 -43.02 -224.88 -22.54
CA LYS A 514 -43.38 -226.29 -22.44
C LYS A 514 -44.73 -226.49 -23.15
N ASN A 515 -44.75 -227.31 -24.19
CA ASN A 515 -45.77 -228.31 -24.59
C ASN A 515 -45.62 -228.63 -26.08
#